data_AF-A0A7W9IPI3-F1
#
_entry.id   AF-A0A7W9IPI3-F1
#
_cell.length_a   1.000
_cell.length_b   1.000
_cell.length_c   1.000
_cell.angle_alpha   90.00
_cell.angle_beta   90.00
_cell.angle_gamma   90.00
#
_symmetry.space_group_name_H-M   'P 1'
#
loop_
_entity.id
_entity.type
_entity.pdbx_description
1 polymer ?
#
loop_
_entity_poly.entity_id
_entity_poly.type
_entity_poly.pdbx_seq_one_letter_code
_entity_poly.pdbx_strand_id
1 'polypeptide(L)'
;MSPQAGSPPEADLIRLARKARGMTAKEAADRTPIRLSESRWYHIERGWESKTKPVKAPPNTLAHMARVVGVSPERLAEAGREDAAEILREILRLEQQEPASLDAPDDTSSAVDVMDVQTDHGLVMIPVPFDMPEAQREELRQWGIKMARYYMEQSQGTEKPE
;
A
#
# COMPACT_ATOMS: atom_id res chain seq x y z
N MET A 1 -21.76 15.34 14.11
CA MET A 1 -21.97 15.84 12.73
C MET A 1 -22.88 14.86 11.98
N SER A 2 -24.18 15.16 11.94
CA SER A 2 -25.19 14.44 11.15
C SER A 2 -24.84 14.44 9.65
N PRO A 3 -25.35 13.50 8.84
CA PRO A 3 -25.32 13.64 7.38
C PRO A 3 -25.90 15.00 6.97
N GLN A 4 -25.17 15.73 6.12
CA GLN A 4 -25.62 17.02 5.61
C GLN A 4 -26.74 16.71 4.62
N ALA A 5 -27.97 17.12 4.92
CA ALA A 5 -29.13 16.91 4.05
C ALA A 5 -28.77 17.31 2.61
N GLY A 6 -28.79 16.33 1.69
CA GLY A 6 -28.40 16.52 0.28
C GLY A 6 -27.05 15.92 -0.15
N SER A 7 -26.37 15.15 0.69
CA SER A 7 -25.25 14.30 0.24
C SER A 7 -25.80 13.03 -0.42
N PRO A 8 -25.21 12.53 -1.53
CA PRO A 8 -25.60 11.25 -2.12
C PRO A 8 -25.45 10.10 -1.11
N PRO A 9 -26.33 9.08 -1.11
CA PRO A 9 -26.28 7.96 -0.17
C PRO A 9 -24.91 7.27 -0.11
N GLU A 10 -24.25 7.11 -1.27
CA GLU A 10 -22.92 6.51 -1.33
C GLU A 10 -21.85 7.38 -0.66
N ALA A 11 -21.98 8.70 -0.71
CA ALA A 11 -21.03 9.64 -0.10
C ALA A 11 -21.10 9.54 1.43
N ASP A 12 -22.32 9.47 1.97
CA ASP A 12 -22.55 9.25 3.39
C ASP A 12 -22.06 7.87 3.84
N LEU A 13 -22.28 6.83 3.03
CA LEU A 13 -21.79 5.49 3.30
C LEU A 13 -20.26 5.45 3.46
N ILE A 14 -19.53 6.02 2.50
CA ILE A 14 -18.05 6.08 2.57
C ILE A 14 -17.59 6.88 3.78
N ARG A 15 -18.20 8.05 4.02
CA ARG A 15 -17.85 8.95 5.13
C ARG A 15 -18.06 8.30 6.50
N LEU A 16 -19.19 7.62 6.69
CA LEU A 16 -19.51 6.94 7.94
C LEU A 16 -18.59 5.73 8.16
N ALA A 17 -18.35 4.93 7.12
CA ALA A 17 -17.43 3.79 7.20
C ALA A 17 -16.00 4.22 7.53
N ARG A 18 -15.49 5.28 6.87
CA ARG A 18 -14.17 5.85 7.19
C ARG A 18 -14.07 6.28 8.66
N LYS A 19 -15.07 7.02 9.14
CA LYS A 19 -15.12 7.49 10.53
C LYS A 19 -15.19 6.34 11.53
N ALA A 20 -15.96 5.30 11.24
CA ALA A 20 -16.06 4.11 12.08
C ALA A 20 -14.70 3.38 12.23
N ARG A 21 -13.82 3.50 11.23
CA ARG A 21 -12.44 2.97 11.28
C ARG A 21 -11.41 3.92 11.90
N GLY A 22 -11.83 5.10 12.37
CA GLY A 22 -10.93 6.09 12.95
C GLY A 22 -9.96 6.73 11.97
N MET A 23 -10.19 6.61 10.65
CA MET A 23 -9.29 7.17 9.63
C MET A 23 -9.64 8.64 9.34
N THR A 24 -8.63 9.49 9.18
CA THR A 24 -8.75 10.80 8.54
C THR A 24 -8.97 10.67 7.03
N ALA A 25 -9.47 11.72 6.38
CA ALA A 25 -9.63 11.74 4.92
C ALA A 25 -8.28 11.62 4.20
N LYS A 26 -7.23 12.25 4.74
CA LYS A 26 -5.85 12.12 4.27
C LYS A 26 -5.36 10.68 4.30
N GLU A 27 -5.46 10.02 5.46
CA GLU A 27 -5.00 8.62 5.59
C GLU A 27 -5.75 7.67 4.66
N ALA A 28 -7.06 7.88 4.48
CA ALA A 28 -7.84 7.06 3.56
C ALA A 28 -7.43 7.31 2.09
N ALA A 29 -7.21 8.57 1.71
CA ALA A 29 -6.71 8.92 0.38
C ALA A 29 -5.32 8.32 0.12
N ASP A 30 -4.41 8.43 1.08
CA ASP A 30 -3.04 7.88 0.99
C ASP A 30 -3.04 6.34 0.88
N ARG A 31 -4.03 5.65 1.44
CA ARG A 31 -4.20 4.17 1.34
C ARG A 31 -4.89 3.71 0.05
N THR A 32 -5.34 4.64 -0.78
CA THR A 32 -6.02 4.31 -2.03
C THR A 32 -4.98 3.98 -3.10
N PRO A 33 -5.07 2.82 -3.78
CA PRO A 33 -4.06 2.42 -4.76
C PRO A 33 -4.04 3.30 -6.02
N ILE A 34 -5.14 4.02 -6.29
CA ILE A 34 -5.18 5.07 -7.32
C ILE A 34 -4.81 6.42 -6.73
N ARG A 35 -4.17 7.27 -7.53
CA ARG A 35 -3.83 8.64 -7.11
C ARG A 35 -5.10 9.43 -6.78
N LEU A 36 -5.31 9.69 -5.49
CA LEU A 36 -6.45 10.43 -4.97
C LEU A 36 -5.97 11.42 -3.92
N SER A 37 -6.30 12.71 -4.07
CA SER A 37 -5.93 13.72 -3.07
C SER A 37 -6.93 13.76 -1.92
N GLU A 38 -6.47 14.22 -0.74
CA GLU A 38 -7.32 14.47 0.42
C GLU A 38 -8.52 15.38 0.07
N SER A 39 -8.29 16.48 -0.65
CA SER A 39 -9.36 17.40 -1.05
C SER A 39 -10.39 16.71 -1.95
N ARG A 40 -9.94 15.86 -2.88
CA ARG A 40 -10.84 15.11 -3.76
C ARG A 40 -11.65 14.08 -2.97
N TRP A 41 -11.04 13.39 -2.01
CA TRP A 41 -11.71 12.49 -1.08
C TRP A 41 -12.83 13.24 -0.33
N TYR A 42 -12.50 14.39 0.25
CA TYR A 42 -13.46 15.21 1.00
C TYR A 42 -14.64 15.69 0.12
N HIS A 43 -14.38 16.12 -1.11
CA HIS A 43 -15.44 16.53 -2.05
C HIS A 43 -16.39 15.37 -2.40
N ILE A 44 -15.87 14.14 -2.50
CA ILE A 44 -16.71 12.96 -2.73
C ILE A 44 -17.59 12.68 -1.52
N GLU A 45 -17.02 12.65 -0.31
CA GLU A 45 -17.80 12.41 0.92
C GLU A 45 -18.84 13.47 1.21
N ARG A 46 -18.57 14.71 0.82
CA ARG A 46 -19.53 15.79 0.92
C ARG A 46 -20.60 15.70 -0.18
N GLY A 47 -20.31 15.07 -1.30
CA GLY A 47 -21.18 15.04 -2.48
C GLY A 47 -21.18 16.34 -3.28
N TRP A 48 -20.27 17.27 -3.01
CA TRP A 48 -20.22 18.61 -3.61
C TRP A 48 -18.76 19.10 -3.75
N GLU A 49 -18.39 19.59 -4.94
CA GLU A 49 -17.07 20.18 -5.22
C GLU A 49 -17.07 21.68 -4.91
N SER A 50 -18.23 22.31 -5.14
CA SER A 50 -18.51 23.71 -4.78
C SER A 50 -19.94 23.83 -4.31
N LYS A 51 -20.37 25.02 -3.88
CA LYS A 51 -21.75 25.26 -3.42
C LYS A 51 -22.82 24.91 -4.46
N THR A 52 -22.46 24.85 -5.73
CA THR A 52 -23.41 24.67 -6.85
C THR A 52 -23.12 23.42 -7.68
N LYS A 53 -21.99 22.74 -7.46
CA LYS A 53 -21.57 21.61 -8.29
C LYS A 53 -21.62 20.30 -7.49
N PRO A 54 -22.66 19.47 -7.68
CA PRO A 54 -22.70 18.16 -7.05
C PRO A 54 -21.60 17.27 -7.62
N VAL A 55 -21.07 16.39 -6.78
CA VAL A 55 -20.04 15.42 -7.15
C VAL A 55 -20.66 14.05 -7.14
N LYS A 56 -20.76 13.45 -8.32
CA LYS A 56 -20.88 12.01 -8.46
C LYS A 56 -19.48 11.43 -8.60
N ALA A 57 -19.07 10.58 -7.65
CA ALA A 57 -17.78 9.90 -7.78
C ALA A 57 -17.80 8.96 -9.00
N PRO A 58 -16.75 8.99 -9.85
CA PRO A 58 -16.58 7.97 -10.88
C PRO A 58 -16.64 6.57 -10.27
N PRO A 59 -17.23 5.57 -10.96
CA PRO A 59 -17.44 4.24 -10.40
C PRO A 59 -16.14 3.61 -9.89
N ASN A 60 -15.07 3.68 -10.69
CA ASN A 60 -13.74 3.18 -10.33
C ASN A 60 -13.19 3.83 -9.06
N THR A 61 -13.27 5.16 -8.97
CA THR A 61 -12.83 5.90 -7.78
C THR A 61 -13.63 5.49 -6.54
N LEU A 62 -14.95 5.38 -6.67
CA LEU A 62 -15.82 5.00 -5.55
C LEU A 62 -15.54 3.58 -5.06
N ALA A 63 -15.30 2.63 -5.97
CA ALA A 63 -14.95 1.26 -5.64
C ALA A 63 -13.65 1.19 -4.83
N HIS A 64 -12.59 1.88 -5.26
CA HIS A 64 -11.34 1.94 -4.50
C HIS A 64 -11.50 2.63 -3.14
N MET A 65 -12.30 3.70 -3.04
CA MET A 65 -12.61 4.31 -1.75
C MET A 65 -13.32 3.32 -0.82
N ALA A 66 -14.34 2.61 -1.33
CA ALA A 66 -15.11 1.61 -0.60
C ALA A 66 -14.23 0.48 -0.07
N ARG A 67 -13.31 -0.03 -0.91
CA ARG A 67 -12.30 -1.02 -0.52
C ARG A 67 -11.47 -0.53 0.68
N VAL A 68 -10.93 0.69 0.63
CA VAL A 68 -10.09 1.24 1.70
C VAL A 68 -10.85 1.35 3.02
N VAL A 69 -12.12 1.76 2.97
CA VAL A 69 -12.95 1.94 4.17
C VAL A 69 -13.70 0.68 4.59
N GLY A 70 -13.58 -0.43 3.85
CA GLY A 70 -14.22 -1.71 4.15
C GLY A 70 -15.74 -1.74 3.92
N VAL A 71 -16.25 -0.95 2.98
CA VAL A 71 -17.66 -1.04 2.53
C VAL A 71 -17.78 -2.22 1.56
N SER A 72 -18.82 -3.03 1.69
CA SER A 72 -19.07 -4.17 0.80
C SER A 72 -19.72 -3.76 -0.52
N PRO A 73 -19.60 -4.58 -1.59
CA PRO A 73 -20.31 -4.35 -2.85
C PRO A 73 -21.83 -4.22 -2.69
N GLU A 74 -22.44 -5.02 -1.82
CA GLU A 74 -23.88 -5.04 -1.57
C GLU A 74 -24.34 -3.70 -1.00
N ARG A 75 -23.55 -3.13 -0.08
CA ARG A 75 -23.84 -1.82 0.51
C ARG A 75 -23.72 -0.69 -0.52
N LEU A 76 -22.82 -0.79 -1.50
CA LEU A 76 -22.76 0.14 -2.64
C LEU A 76 -23.97 -0.03 -3.56
N ALA A 77 -24.39 -1.25 -3.85
CA ALA A 77 -25.57 -1.55 -4.66
C ALA A 77 -26.85 -1.01 -4.00
N GLU A 78 -27.02 -1.21 -2.69
CA GLU A 78 -28.11 -0.64 -1.88
C GLU A 78 -28.13 0.90 -1.93
N ALA A 79 -26.96 1.52 -2.03
CA ALA A 79 -26.82 2.97 -2.21
C ALA A 79 -27.07 3.44 -3.66
N GLY A 80 -27.49 2.54 -4.57
CA GLY A 80 -27.77 2.83 -5.97
C GLY A 80 -26.54 2.89 -6.88
N ARG A 81 -25.41 2.33 -6.45
CA ARG A 81 -24.12 2.35 -7.15
C ARG A 81 -23.66 0.96 -7.57
N GLU A 82 -24.52 0.27 -8.34
CA GLU A 82 -24.19 -1.05 -8.92
C GLU A 82 -22.92 -0.98 -9.78
N ASP A 83 -22.73 0.12 -10.52
CA ASP A 83 -21.53 0.39 -11.32
C ASP A 83 -20.22 0.30 -10.53
N ALA A 84 -20.19 0.84 -9.31
CA ALA A 84 -19.04 0.76 -8.42
C ALA A 84 -19.00 -0.59 -7.67
N ALA A 85 -20.14 -1.19 -7.38
CA ALA A 85 -20.23 -2.50 -6.73
C ALA A 85 -19.59 -3.60 -7.60
N GLU A 86 -19.86 -3.62 -8.90
CA GLU A 86 -19.24 -4.56 -9.84
C GLU A 86 -17.71 -4.44 -9.86
N ILE A 87 -17.19 -3.21 -9.93
CA ILE A 87 -15.75 -2.96 -9.88
C ILE A 87 -15.16 -3.42 -8.54
N LEU A 88 -15.84 -3.14 -7.43
CA LEU A 88 -15.38 -3.58 -6.12
C LEU A 88 -15.32 -5.10 -5.98
N ARG A 89 -16.32 -5.83 -6.51
CA ARG A 89 -16.28 -7.31 -6.55
C ARG A 89 -15.03 -7.80 -7.27
N GLU A 90 -14.68 -7.17 -8.39
CA GLU A 90 -13.49 -7.55 -9.15
C GLU A 90 -12.19 -7.21 -8.40
N ILE A 91 -12.10 -6.04 -7.76
CA ILE A 91 -10.96 -5.68 -6.91
C ILE A 91 -10.76 -6.75 -5.82
N LEU A 92 -11.83 -7.10 -5.10
CA LEU A 92 -11.77 -8.09 -4.02
C LEU A 92 -11.44 -9.49 -4.55
N ARG A 93 -11.94 -9.86 -5.74
CA ARG A 93 -11.60 -11.13 -6.41
C ARG A 93 -10.12 -11.19 -6.74
N LEU A 94 -9.56 -10.13 -7.32
CA LEU A 94 -8.14 -10.04 -7.65
C LEU A 94 -7.26 -10.10 -6.40
N GLU A 95 -7.63 -9.42 -5.32
CA GLU A 95 -6.89 -9.49 -4.04
C GLU A 95 -6.94 -10.87 -3.39
N GLN A 96 -8.01 -11.65 -3.61
CA GLN A 96 -8.09 -13.06 -3.16
C GLN A 96 -7.32 -14.01 -4.07
N GLN A 97 -7.13 -13.63 -5.33
CA GLN A 97 -6.45 -14.43 -6.35
C GLN A 97 -4.97 -14.13 -6.49
N GLU A 98 -4.51 -12.95 -6.07
CA GLU A 98 -3.11 -12.74 -5.74
C GLU A 98 -2.79 -13.74 -4.63
N PRO A 99 -2.11 -14.87 -4.94
CA PRO A 99 -1.56 -15.68 -3.87
C PRO A 99 -0.61 -14.75 -3.14
N ALA A 100 -0.41 -14.99 -1.85
CA ALA A 100 0.69 -14.47 -1.05
C ALA A 100 2.05 -14.81 -1.68
N SER A 101 2.35 -14.22 -2.84
CA SER A 101 3.53 -14.46 -3.66
C SER A 101 4.71 -13.62 -3.18
N LEU A 102 4.57 -12.98 -2.00
CA LEU A 102 5.65 -12.34 -1.27
C LEU A 102 5.57 -12.56 0.26
N ASP A 103 4.66 -13.40 0.79
CA ASP A 103 4.53 -13.55 2.26
C ASP A 103 3.85 -14.84 2.76
N ALA A 104 3.85 -15.93 1.99
CA ALA A 104 3.76 -17.24 2.64
C ALA A 104 5.12 -17.49 3.34
N PRO A 105 5.20 -17.64 4.67
CA PRO A 105 6.30 -18.38 5.25
C PRO A 105 6.09 -19.81 4.76
N ASP A 106 6.71 -20.13 3.63
CA ASP A 106 6.86 -21.50 3.21
C ASP A 106 7.54 -22.23 4.37
N ASP A 107 6.92 -23.34 4.76
CA ASP A 107 7.37 -24.24 5.80
C ASP A 107 8.61 -24.98 5.30
N THR A 108 9.68 -24.21 5.07
CA THR A 108 11.04 -24.70 5.09
C THR A 108 11.62 -24.22 6.40
N SER A 109 11.54 -25.11 7.40
CA SER A 109 12.60 -25.27 8.37
C SER A 109 13.90 -25.65 7.64
N SER A 110 14.40 -24.73 6.80
CA SER A 110 15.78 -24.67 6.37
C SER A 110 16.44 -23.79 7.40
N ALA A 111 17.39 -24.34 8.15
CA ALA A 111 18.23 -23.54 9.03
C ALA A 111 18.73 -22.32 8.22
N VAL A 112 18.42 -21.11 8.68
CA VAL A 112 19.06 -19.91 8.16
C VAL A 112 20.37 -19.78 8.91
N ASP A 113 21.48 -19.78 8.20
CA ASP A 113 22.79 -19.49 8.77
C ASP A 113 23.11 -18.01 8.56
N VAL A 114 23.87 -17.42 9.46
CA VAL A 114 24.33 -16.03 9.32
C VAL A 114 25.76 -16.08 8.82
N MET A 115 25.98 -15.67 7.57
CA MET A 115 27.33 -15.55 7.04
C MET A 115 27.93 -14.21 7.46
N ASP A 116 28.91 -14.30 8.35
CA ASP A 116 29.76 -13.19 8.77
C ASP A 116 30.79 -12.85 7.68
N VAL A 117 30.61 -11.70 7.03
CA VAL A 117 31.55 -11.18 6.04
C VAL A 117 32.35 -10.04 6.66
N GLN A 118 33.60 -10.35 7.00
CA GLN A 118 34.55 -9.33 7.43
C GLN A 118 34.95 -8.46 6.24
N THR A 119 34.70 -7.15 6.34
CA THR A 119 35.17 -6.16 5.36
C THR A 119 36.14 -5.19 6.03
N ASP A 120 36.86 -4.41 5.24
CA ASP A 120 37.70 -3.29 5.72
C ASP A 120 36.87 -2.21 6.46
N HIS A 121 35.55 -2.23 6.29
CA HIS A 121 34.60 -1.26 6.84
C HIS A 121 33.72 -1.84 7.97
N GLY A 122 34.05 -3.03 8.47
CA GLY A 122 33.34 -3.69 9.55
C GLY A 122 32.70 -5.02 9.13
N LEU A 123 31.96 -5.61 10.07
CA LEU A 123 31.28 -6.87 9.87
C LEU A 123 29.94 -6.65 9.16
N VAL A 124 29.75 -7.31 8.02
CA VAL A 124 28.46 -7.37 7.31
C VAL A 124 27.86 -8.75 7.54
N MET A 125 26.69 -8.79 8.18
CA MET A 125 25.95 -10.04 8.38
C MET A 125 25.00 -10.25 7.20
N ILE A 126 25.20 -11.34 6.46
CA ILE A 126 24.37 -11.72 5.32
C ILE A 126 23.60 -12.99 5.69
N PRO A 127 22.26 -12.97 5.79
CA PRO A 127 21.50 -14.20 5.99
C PRO A 127 21.63 -15.07 4.73
N VAL A 128 22.05 -16.33 4.90
CA VAL A 128 22.21 -17.28 3.81
C VAL A 128 21.45 -18.59 4.10
N PRO A 129 20.89 -19.24 3.08
CA PRO A 129 20.36 -20.60 3.21
C PRO A 129 21.46 -21.59 3.65
N PHE A 130 21.15 -22.48 4.59
CA PHE A 130 22.09 -23.50 5.08
C PHE A 130 22.55 -24.48 3.99
N ASP A 131 21.72 -24.74 2.98
CA ASP A 131 21.99 -25.63 1.86
C ASP A 131 22.58 -24.92 0.62
N MET A 132 22.94 -23.63 0.75
CA MET A 132 23.56 -22.89 -0.34
C MET A 132 24.94 -23.46 -0.71
N PRO A 133 25.20 -23.78 -2.00
CA PRO A 133 26.50 -24.24 -2.46
C PRO A 133 27.62 -23.24 -2.16
N GLU A 134 28.79 -23.73 -1.77
CA GLU A 134 29.93 -22.88 -1.38
C GLU A 134 30.35 -21.89 -2.48
N ALA A 135 30.21 -22.28 -3.76
CA ALA A 135 30.49 -21.39 -4.88
C ALA A 135 29.55 -20.17 -4.92
N GLN A 136 28.28 -20.35 -4.58
CA GLN A 136 27.31 -19.26 -4.48
C GLN A 136 27.52 -18.43 -3.20
N ARG A 137 27.93 -19.07 -2.10
CA ARG A 137 28.32 -18.36 -0.87
C ARG A 137 29.49 -17.42 -1.10
N GLU A 138 30.50 -17.88 -1.84
CA GLU A 138 31.65 -17.04 -2.18
C GLU A 138 31.27 -15.89 -3.13
N GLU A 139 30.38 -16.14 -4.11
CA GLU A 139 29.85 -15.08 -4.97
C GLU A 139 29.13 -13.99 -4.15
N LEU A 140 28.29 -14.39 -3.19
CA LEU A 140 27.62 -13.46 -2.28
C LEU A 140 28.59 -12.73 -1.36
N ARG A 141 29.65 -13.39 -0.86
CA ARG A 141 30.71 -12.75 -0.07
C ARG A 141 31.40 -11.65 -0.88
N GLN A 142 31.80 -11.95 -2.11
CA GLN A 142 32.47 -10.99 -2.98
C GLN A 142 31.54 -9.82 -3.34
N TRP A 143 30.26 -10.10 -3.58
CA TRP A 143 29.26 -9.05 -3.77
C TRP A 143 29.10 -8.18 -2.52
N GLY A 144 29.01 -8.78 -1.33
CA GLY A 144 28.91 -8.04 -0.06
C GLY A 144 30.09 -7.11 0.19
N ILE A 145 31.32 -7.59 -0.03
CA ILE A 145 32.55 -6.78 0.07
C ILE A 145 32.51 -5.60 -0.92
N LYS A 146 32.13 -5.87 -2.18
CA LYS A 146 32.03 -4.85 -3.22
C LYS A 146 30.97 -3.79 -2.88
N MET A 147 29.82 -4.20 -2.37
CA MET A 147 28.74 -3.28 -2.02
C MET A 147 29.09 -2.43 -0.81
N ALA A 148 29.72 -3.00 0.22
CA ALA A 148 30.22 -2.23 1.37
C ALA A 148 31.18 -1.12 0.91
N ARG A 149 32.10 -1.43 -0.01
CA ARG A 149 32.97 -0.42 -0.62
C ARG A 149 32.19 0.65 -1.40
N TYR A 150 31.26 0.22 -2.26
CA TYR A 150 30.45 1.12 -3.08
C TYR A 150 29.64 2.12 -2.24
N TYR A 151 28.96 1.65 -1.18
CA TYR A 151 28.15 2.52 -0.33
C TYR A 151 29.00 3.50 0.47
N MET A 152 30.21 3.13 0.87
CA MET A 152 31.12 4.04 1.57
C MET A 152 31.69 5.11 0.64
N GLU A 153 32.06 4.76 -0.59
CA GLU A 153 32.52 5.73 -1.61
C GLU A 153 31.44 6.77 -1.95
N GLN A 154 30.16 6.37 -1.99
CA GLN A 154 29.04 7.29 -2.20
C GLN A 154 28.80 8.23 -1.00
N SER A 155 29.03 7.75 0.24
CA SER A 155 28.86 8.55 1.46
C SER A 155 29.92 9.65 1.67
N GLN A 156 31.09 9.55 1.02
CA GLN A 156 32.15 10.57 1.10
C GLN A 156 32.03 11.67 0.03
N GLY A 157 31.03 11.58 -0.86
CA GLY A 157 30.82 12.52 -1.97
C GLY A 157 29.95 13.75 -1.65
N THR A 158 29.48 13.92 -0.41
CA THR A 158 28.63 15.05 -0.03
C THR A 158 29.22 15.88 1.11
N GLU A 159 30.47 16.32 0.99
CA GLU A 159 30.90 17.55 1.65
C GLU A 159 31.04 18.64 0.59
N LYS A 160 30.11 19.59 0.63
CA LYS A 160 30.12 20.80 -0.19
C LYS A 160 31.06 21.79 0.51
N PRO A 161 32.16 22.24 -0.11
CA PRO A 161 32.97 23.30 0.49
C PRO A 161 32.16 24.61 0.49
N GLU A 162 32.28 25.37 1.59
CA GLU A 162 31.72 26.72 1.78
C GLU A 162 32.22 27.73 0.75
#